data_AF-A0A438NA87-F1
#
_entry.id   AF-A0A438NA87-F1
#
_cell.length_a   1.000
_cell.length_b   1.000
_cell.length_c   1.000
_cell.angle_alpha   90.00
_cell.angle_beta   90.00
_cell.angle_gamma   90.00
#
_symmetry.space_group_name_H-M   'P 1'
#
loop_
_entity.id
_entity.type
_entity.pdbx_description
1 polymer ?
#
loop_
_entity_poly.entity_id
_entity_poly.type
_entity_poly.pdbx_seq_one_letter_code
_entity_poly.pdbx_strand_id
1 'polypeptide(L)'
;MYYREIIRHGVRGLWIVDDPIAEPDVIIYYAHGGGFSMGSAYFYLEFLMAWATRLKESGFQNPAVFALEYTLVPDAKWPTQFNEARSGYTFLRETFGEDSTTNICVSGDSAGATIMLSMLLQLGHVEQDAQLKAAYRPGLAVLLSPWTHLVSELNQNTPSDYLDRNSLQLYAKQYAGDATTDSETISPGLSTGRWKLCSPMNGYRVIYGGEEVFAPGVHQMIHHIKDTGAVVKAHQLEGGIHAWPVVNLFLGATREERLLGLDLMTDYVVQSGMASKIRKTTPTPMPVVSS
;
A
#
# COMPACT_ATOMS: atom_id res chain seq x y z
N MET A 1 -14.31 -10.42 12.31
CA MET A 1 -14.17 -9.42 11.24
C MET A 1 -15.31 -9.53 10.25
N TYR A 2 -15.94 -8.38 9.99
CA TYR A 2 -16.99 -8.17 8.99
C TYR A 2 -16.39 -7.37 7.83
N TYR A 3 -16.95 -7.54 6.63
CA TYR A 3 -16.66 -6.64 5.52
C TYR A 3 -17.95 -6.14 4.87
N ARG A 4 -17.88 -4.95 4.28
CA ARG A 4 -18.94 -4.39 3.43
C ARG A 4 -18.34 -3.66 2.24
N GLU A 5 -19.07 -3.64 1.15
CA GLU A 5 -18.73 -2.79 0.01
C GLU A 5 -18.97 -1.31 0.34
N ILE A 6 -18.03 -0.47 -0.09
CA ILE A 6 -18.17 0.98 -0.11
C ILE A 6 -18.18 1.40 -1.58
N ILE A 7 -19.24 2.08 -1.99
CA ILE A 7 -19.38 2.73 -3.29
C ILE A 7 -19.85 4.16 -3.03
N ARG A 8 -18.93 5.12 -2.91
CA ARG A 8 -19.22 6.53 -2.62
C ARG A 8 -18.20 7.45 -3.25
N HIS A 9 -18.63 8.62 -3.71
CA HIS A 9 -17.74 9.67 -4.24
C HIS A 9 -16.74 9.20 -5.31
N GLY A 10 -17.14 8.24 -6.16
CA GLY A 10 -16.25 7.67 -7.18
C GLY A 10 -15.17 6.73 -6.64
N VAL A 11 -15.29 6.29 -5.38
CA VAL A 11 -14.44 5.28 -4.75
C VAL A 11 -15.23 3.99 -4.61
N ARG A 12 -14.60 2.87 -4.97
CA ARG A 12 -15.08 1.51 -4.72
C ARG A 12 -14.05 0.75 -3.89
N GLY A 13 -14.51 -0.07 -2.96
CA GLY A 13 -13.63 -0.93 -2.17
C GLY A 13 -14.34 -1.72 -1.08
N LEU A 14 -13.58 -2.51 -0.33
CA LEU A 14 -14.07 -3.24 0.83
C LEU A 14 -13.63 -2.56 2.12
N TRP A 15 -14.58 -2.26 2.99
CA TRP A 15 -14.32 -1.87 4.37
C TRP A 15 -14.38 -3.11 5.26
N ILE A 16 -13.25 -3.48 5.87
CA ILE A 16 -13.09 -4.66 6.73
C ILE A 16 -12.77 -4.17 8.14
N VAL A 17 -13.55 -4.59 9.14
CA VAL A 17 -13.36 -4.20 10.54
C VAL A 17 -13.94 -5.26 11.47
N ASP A 18 -13.46 -5.33 12.71
CA ASP A 18 -14.02 -6.26 13.69
C ASP A 18 -15.28 -5.71 14.38
N ASP A 19 -15.23 -4.50 14.90
CA ASP A 19 -16.39 -3.80 15.45
C ASP A 19 -16.79 -2.64 14.51
N PRO A 20 -17.94 -2.73 13.81
CA PRO A 20 -18.40 -1.68 12.89
C PRO A 20 -18.93 -0.42 13.57
N ILE A 21 -19.10 -0.43 14.90
CA ILE A 21 -19.61 0.69 15.70
C ILE A 21 -18.47 1.50 16.30
N ALA A 22 -17.37 0.84 16.69
CA ALA A 22 -16.20 1.50 17.25
C ALA A 22 -15.34 2.17 16.16
N GLU A 23 -14.73 3.31 16.49
CA GLU A 23 -13.74 3.95 15.61
C GLU A 23 -12.46 3.09 15.51
N PRO A 24 -11.82 3.04 14.34
CA PRO A 24 -10.57 2.30 14.17
C PRO A 24 -9.37 3.06 14.76
N ASP A 25 -8.53 2.34 15.50
CA ASP A 25 -7.27 2.88 16.04
C ASP A 25 -6.09 2.76 15.06
N VAL A 26 -6.24 1.95 14.02
CA VAL A 26 -5.37 1.91 12.83
C VAL A 26 -6.19 1.53 11.59
N ILE A 27 -5.90 2.15 10.46
CA ILE A 27 -6.53 1.84 9.17
C ILE A 27 -5.44 1.43 8.18
N ILE A 28 -5.51 0.21 7.67
CA ILE A 28 -4.71 -0.22 6.52
C ILE A 28 -5.43 0.21 5.25
N TYR A 29 -4.87 1.17 4.50
CA TYR A 29 -5.39 1.53 3.18
C TYR A 29 -4.62 0.75 2.12
N TYR A 30 -5.27 -0.26 1.53
CA TYR A 30 -4.61 -1.26 0.68
C TYR A 30 -5.03 -1.16 -0.79
N ALA A 31 -4.08 -1.15 -1.73
CA ALA A 31 -4.33 -1.40 -3.14
C ALA A 31 -3.69 -2.72 -3.55
N HIS A 32 -4.47 -3.56 -4.22
CA HIS A 32 -4.03 -4.88 -4.63
C HIS A 32 -3.10 -4.87 -5.85
N GLY A 33 -2.23 -5.86 -5.97
CA GLY A 33 -1.41 -6.13 -7.14
C GLY A 33 -2.18 -6.79 -8.28
N GLY A 34 -1.44 -7.36 -9.24
CA GLY A 34 -2.01 -7.95 -10.45
C GLY A 34 -1.76 -7.11 -11.72
N GLY A 35 -0.63 -6.41 -11.79
CA GLY A 35 -0.17 -5.79 -13.03
C GLY A 35 -1.14 -4.77 -13.64
N PHE A 36 -2.01 -4.14 -12.84
CA PHE A 36 -3.10 -3.25 -13.27
C PHE A 36 -4.23 -3.93 -14.07
N SER A 37 -4.09 -5.20 -14.44
CA SER A 37 -4.99 -5.91 -15.36
C SER A 37 -5.76 -7.05 -14.69
N MET A 38 -5.37 -7.46 -13.49
CA MET A 38 -5.99 -8.55 -12.75
C MET A 38 -5.98 -8.27 -11.25
N GLY A 39 -6.71 -9.10 -10.50
CA GLY A 39 -6.88 -8.95 -9.06
C GLY A 39 -8.21 -8.26 -8.72
N SER A 40 -8.53 -8.26 -7.44
CA SER A 40 -9.64 -7.52 -6.85
C SER A 40 -9.43 -7.45 -5.34
N ALA A 41 -10.06 -6.49 -4.66
CA ALA A 41 -10.12 -6.44 -3.22
C ALA A 41 -10.67 -7.75 -2.60
N TYR A 42 -11.55 -8.46 -3.31
CA TYR A 42 -12.10 -9.76 -2.90
C TYR A 42 -11.05 -10.87 -2.89
N PHE A 43 -10.14 -10.89 -3.88
CA PHE A 43 -9.06 -11.87 -3.92
C PHE A 43 -8.13 -11.74 -2.71
N TYR A 44 -7.94 -10.52 -2.22
CA TYR A 44 -7.08 -10.22 -1.06
C TYR A 44 -7.82 -10.32 0.28
N LEU A 45 -9.11 -10.64 0.30
CA LEU A 45 -9.94 -10.55 1.50
C LEU A 45 -9.39 -11.38 2.67
N GLU A 46 -9.05 -12.65 2.43
CA GLU A 46 -8.50 -13.52 3.48
C GLU A 46 -7.16 -13.01 4.02
N PHE A 47 -6.27 -12.57 3.12
CA PHE A 47 -4.98 -11.99 3.49
C PHE A 47 -5.13 -10.74 4.36
N LEU A 48 -6.04 -9.83 3.98
CA LEU A 48 -6.27 -8.57 4.68
C LEU A 48 -6.98 -8.78 6.03
N MET A 49 -7.93 -9.71 6.10
CA MET A 49 -8.56 -10.10 7.37
C MET A 49 -7.55 -10.76 8.31
N ALA A 50 -6.65 -11.60 7.79
CA ALA A 50 -5.59 -12.20 8.58
C ALA A 50 -4.64 -11.12 9.13
N TRP A 51 -4.23 -10.15 8.31
CA TRP A 51 -3.37 -9.05 8.77
C TRP A 51 -4.04 -8.19 9.85
N ALA A 52 -5.30 -7.79 9.65
CA ALA A 52 -6.03 -7.03 10.65
C ALA A 52 -6.23 -7.85 11.95
N THR A 53 -6.40 -9.16 11.86
CA THR A 53 -6.45 -10.05 13.03
C THR A 53 -5.12 -10.06 13.79
N ARG A 54 -3.99 -10.15 13.07
CA ARG A 54 -2.65 -10.08 13.68
C ARG A 54 -2.38 -8.74 14.36
N LEU A 55 -2.85 -7.63 13.78
CA LEU A 55 -2.79 -6.31 14.43
C LEU A 55 -3.58 -6.30 15.74
N LYS A 56 -4.79 -6.89 15.75
CA LYS A 56 -5.61 -6.99 16.97
C LYS A 56 -4.91 -7.81 18.06
N GLU A 57 -4.33 -8.95 17.68
CA GLU A 57 -3.55 -9.80 18.59
C GLU A 57 -2.30 -9.10 19.14
N SER A 58 -1.76 -8.12 18.41
CA SER A 58 -0.64 -7.27 18.82
C SER A 58 -1.04 -6.05 19.66
N GLY A 59 -2.33 -5.90 20.01
CA GLY A 59 -2.82 -4.92 20.98
C GLY A 59 -3.64 -3.76 20.41
N PHE A 60 -3.83 -3.69 19.09
CA PHE A 60 -4.79 -2.75 18.50
C PHE A 60 -6.21 -3.16 18.88
N GLN A 61 -7.05 -2.20 19.24
CA GLN A 61 -8.40 -2.44 19.75
C GLN A 61 -9.40 -2.71 18.63
N ASN A 62 -9.33 -1.94 17.53
CA ASN A 62 -10.24 -2.09 16.39
C ASN A 62 -9.53 -1.77 15.06
N PRO A 63 -8.52 -2.55 14.66
CA PRO A 63 -7.87 -2.36 13.37
C PRO A 63 -8.86 -2.55 12.22
N ALA A 64 -8.83 -1.64 11.26
CA ALA A 64 -9.64 -1.70 10.04
C ALA A 64 -8.78 -1.76 8.78
N VAL A 65 -9.37 -2.23 7.69
CA VAL A 65 -8.78 -2.22 6.36
C VAL A 65 -9.77 -1.57 5.40
N PHE A 66 -9.27 -0.65 4.58
CA PHE A 66 -9.96 -0.24 3.37
C PHE A 66 -9.19 -0.78 2.17
N ALA A 67 -9.74 -1.81 1.52
CA ALA A 67 -9.16 -2.42 0.33
C ALA A 67 -9.76 -1.77 -0.91
N LEU A 68 -8.97 -0.95 -1.61
CA LEU A 68 -9.37 -0.25 -2.82
C LEU A 68 -9.66 -1.25 -3.95
N GLU A 69 -10.82 -1.12 -4.57
CA GLU A 69 -11.19 -1.80 -5.82
C GLU A 69 -11.04 -0.77 -6.95
N TYR A 70 -9.83 -0.66 -7.49
CA TYR A 70 -9.54 0.27 -8.58
C TYR A 70 -9.86 -0.36 -9.95
N THR A 71 -10.16 0.48 -10.94
CA THR A 71 -10.55 0.01 -12.27
C THR A 71 -9.34 -0.57 -13.01
N LEU A 72 -9.47 -1.75 -13.62
CA LEU A 72 -8.38 -2.44 -14.30
C LEU A 72 -8.22 -2.01 -15.77
N VAL A 73 -7.06 -2.29 -16.36
CA VAL A 73 -6.92 -2.26 -17.82
C VAL A 73 -7.63 -3.47 -18.43
N PRO A 74 -8.25 -3.36 -19.63
CA PRO A 74 -8.27 -2.20 -20.53
C PRO A 74 -9.40 -1.20 -20.25
N ASP A 75 -10.27 -1.46 -19.28
CA ASP A 75 -11.46 -0.64 -19.01
C ASP A 75 -11.11 0.80 -18.63
N ALA A 76 -10.02 0.98 -17.87
CA ALA A 76 -9.42 2.28 -17.65
C ALA A 76 -7.88 2.21 -17.64
N LYS A 77 -7.25 3.36 -17.91
CA LYS A 77 -5.79 3.54 -17.95
C LYS A 77 -5.39 4.66 -17.01
N TRP A 78 -4.09 4.85 -16.80
CA TRP A 78 -3.57 6.03 -16.12
C TRP A 78 -4.20 7.32 -16.72
N PRO A 79 -4.67 8.28 -15.89
CA PRO A 79 -4.51 8.38 -14.44
C PRO A 79 -5.69 7.86 -13.61
N THR A 80 -6.62 7.05 -14.15
CA THR A 80 -7.85 6.65 -13.43
C THR A 80 -7.56 5.96 -12.11
N GLN A 81 -6.74 4.90 -12.11
CA GLN A 81 -6.40 4.12 -10.91
C GLN A 81 -5.72 4.97 -9.84
N PHE A 82 -4.88 5.90 -10.29
CA PHE A 82 -4.22 6.87 -9.42
C PHE A 82 -5.22 7.85 -8.77
N ASN A 83 -6.19 8.34 -9.55
CA ASN A 83 -7.24 9.21 -9.04
C ASN A 83 -8.17 8.47 -8.07
N GLU A 84 -8.52 7.21 -8.36
CA GLU A 84 -9.30 6.36 -7.46
C GLU A 84 -8.57 6.15 -6.13
N ALA A 85 -7.25 5.92 -6.17
CA ALA A 85 -6.45 5.81 -4.95
C ALA A 85 -6.43 7.10 -4.12
N ARG A 86 -6.31 8.26 -4.78
CA ARG A 86 -6.42 9.56 -4.11
C ARG A 86 -7.79 9.77 -3.51
N SER A 87 -8.85 9.47 -4.25
CA SER A 87 -10.23 9.58 -3.78
C SER A 87 -10.48 8.67 -2.59
N GLY A 88 -9.94 7.45 -2.57
CA GLY A 88 -10.04 6.55 -1.40
C GLY A 88 -9.33 7.09 -0.16
N TYR A 89 -8.16 7.72 -0.33
CA TYR A 89 -7.48 8.38 0.78
C TYR A 89 -8.25 9.60 1.31
N THR A 90 -8.79 10.43 0.40
CA THR A 90 -9.69 11.54 0.76
C THR A 90 -10.94 11.04 1.49
N PHE A 91 -11.56 9.97 1.00
CA PHE A 91 -12.72 9.35 1.65
C PHE A 91 -12.43 8.94 3.10
N LEU A 92 -11.28 8.31 3.36
CA LEU A 92 -10.88 7.95 4.73
C LEU A 92 -10.71 9.18 5.62
N ARG A 93 -10.06 10.23 5.10
CA ARG A 93 -9.86 11.50 5.82
C ARG A 93 -11.15 12.22 6.14
N GLU A 94 -12.07 12.30 5.18
CA GLU A 94 -13.38 12.93 5.38
C GLU A 94 -14.24 12.11 6.34
N THR A 95 -14.10 10.78 6.35
CA THR A 95 -14.88 9.88 7.21
C THR A 95 -14.41 9.93 8.67
N PHE A 96 -13.10 9.96 8.92
CA PHE A 96 -12.52 9.87 10.27
C PHE A 96 -11.89 11.19 10.77
N GLY A 97 -11.99 12.27 9.99
CA GLY A 97 -11.43 13.58 10.30
C GLY A 97 -9.94 13.71 9.95
N GLU A 98 -9.46 14.95 9.81
CA GLU A 98 -8.09 15.24 9.35
C GLU A 98 -7.00 14.70 10.29
N ASP A 99 -7.26 14.67 11.60
CA ASP A 99 -6.30 14.17 12.59
C ASP A 99 -6.06 12.65 12.49
N SER A 100 -6.94 11.93 11.77
CA SER A 100 -6.87 10.48 11.58
C SER A 100 -5.80 10.04 10.58
N THR A 101 -5.25 10.94 9.75
CA THR A 101 -4.22 10.60 8.75
C THR A 101 -3.02 9.88 9.35
N THR A 102 -2.63 10.27 10.56
CA THR A 102 -1.54 9.64 11.31
C THR A 102 -1.82 8.20 11.77
N ASN A 103 -3.08 7.76 11.72
CA ASN A 103 -3.52 6.38 12.00
C ASN A 103 -3.68 5.55 10.70
N ILE A 104 -3.49 6.16 9.53
CA ILE A 104 -3.56 5.45 8.24
C ILE A 104 -2.18 4.89 7.88
N CYS A 105 -2.13 3.58 7.65
CA CYS A 105 -1.01 2.90 7.02
C CYS A 105 -1.36 2.62 5.56
N VAL A 106 -0.70 3.33 4.65
CA VAL A 106 -0.84 3.09 3.21
C VAL A 106 -0.09 1.82 2.84
N SER A 107 -0.71 0.94 2.07
CA SER A 107 -0.13 -0.36 1.74
C SER A 107 -0.63 -0.88 0.40
N GLY A 108 0.09 -1.84 -0.15
CA GLY A 108 -0.24 -2.52 -1.38
C GLY A 108 0.90 -3.44 -1.78
N ASP A 109 0.62 -4.30 -2.74
CA ASP A 109 1.62 -5.17 -3.36
C ASP A 109 1.78 -4.87 -4.85
N SER A 110 2.98 -5.10 -5.40
CA SER A 110 3.19 -5.08 -6.85
C SER A 110 2.72 -3.77 -7.51
N ALA A 111 1.84 -3.86 -8.51
CA ALA A 111 1.16 -2.73 -9.15
C ALA A 111 0.32 -1.87 -8.19
N GLY A 112 -0.31 -2.46 -7.17
CA GLY A 112 -1.04 -1.71 -6.14
C GLY A 112 -0.12 -0.88 -5.26
N ALA A 113 1.06 -1.42 -4.92
CA ALA A 113 2.12 -0.66 -4.26
C ALA A 113 2.63 0.49 -5.15
N THR A 114 2.70 0.30 -6.47
CA THR A 114 3.00 1.39 -7.42
C THR A 114 1.98 2.50 -7.31
N ILE A 115 0.67 2.19 -7.37
CA ILE A 115 -0.41 3.18 -7.26
C ILE A 115 -0.29 3.97 -5.95
N MET A 116 -0.02 3.29 -4.85
CA MET A 116 0.16 3.93 -3.55
C MET A 116 1.40 4.81 -3.48
N LEU A 117 2.53 4.37 -4.04
CA LEU A 117 3.74 5.18 -4.17
C LEU A 117 3.49 6.43 -5.03
N SER A 118 2.82 6.28 -6.17
CA SER A 118 2.41 7.38 -7.03
C SER A 118 1.56 8.41 -6.28
N MET A 119 0.57 7.94 -5.51
CA MET A 119 -0.26 8.78 -4.64
C MET A 119 0.59 9.57 -3.64
N LEU A 120 1.51 8.91 -2.93
CA LEU A 120 2.40 9.57 -1.97
C LEU A 120 3.29 10.62 -2.65
N LEU A 121 3.94 10.27 -3.76
CA LEU A 121 4.79 11.20 -4.52
C LEU A 121 4.03 12.46 -4.94
N GLN A 122 2.76 12.33 -5.37
CA GLN A 122 1.96 13.48 -5.81
C GLN A 122 1.40 14.33 -4.66
N LEU A 123 1.10 13.75 -3.49
CA LEU A 123 0.77 14.54 -2.29
C LEU A 123 1.86 15.59 -1.99
N GLY A 124 3.12 15.28 -2.29
CA GLY A 124 4.22 16.24 -2.17
C GLY A 124 4.23 17.41 -3.18
N HIS A 125 3.51 17.31 -4.31
CA HIS A 125 3.46 18.36 -5.35
C HIS A 125 2.24 19.28 -5.22
N VAL A 126 1.10 18.74 -4.77
CA VAL A 126 -0.18 19.47 -4.71
C VAL A 126 -0.22 20.51 -3.59
N GLU A 127 0.68 20.43 -2.61
CA GLU A 127 0.69 21.34 -1.47
C GLU A 127 2.00 22.13 -1.43
N GLN A 128 2.03 23.28 -2.11
CA GLN A 128 3.11 24.26 -1.91
C GLN A 128 3.01 24.98 -0.56
N ASP A 129 1.88 24.82 0.14
CA ASP A 129 1.65 25.34 1.50
C ASP A 129 2.23 24.39 2.56
N ALA A 130 3.19 24.89 3.35
CA ALA A 130 3.86 24.13 4.39
C ALA A 130 2.96 23.66 5.54
N GLN A 131 1.82 24.33 5.78
CA GLN A 131 0.88 23.92 6.84
C GLN A 131 -0.05 22.79 6.38
N LEU A 132 -0.41 22.74 5.09
CA LEU A 132 -1.15 21.61 4.52
C LEU A 132 -0.27 20.34 4.46
N LYS A 133 1.02 20.48 4.13
CA LYS A 133 1.96 19.33 3.96
C LYS A 133 2.00 18.30 5.08
N ALA A 134 1.74 18.66 6.33
CA ALA A 134 1.83 17.75 7.47
C ALA A 134 0.50 17.07 7.80
N ALA A 135 -0.63 17.77 7.64
CA ALA A 135 -1.95 17.26 8.01
C ALA A 135 -2.43 16.13 7.10
N TYR A 136 -1.87 16.02 5.89
CA TYR A 136 -2.33 15.12 4.84
C TYR A 136 -1.47 13.85 4.71
N ARG A 137 -0.38 13.72 5.48
CA ARG A 137 0.54 12.59 5.36
C ARG A 137 0.04 11.38 6.15
N PRO A 138 0.05 10.17 5.57
CA PRO A 138 -0.28 8.98 6.31
C PRO A 138 0.75 8.71 7.41
N GLY A 139 0.35 7.95 8.42
CA GLY A 139 1.21 7.53 9.52
C GLY A 139 2.39 6.67 9.06
N LEU A 140 2.17 5.76 8.11
CA LEU A 140 3.17 4.79 7.65
C LEU A 140 2.88 4.37 6.21
N ALA A 141 3.91 3.90 5.49
CA ALA A 141 3.73 3.09 4.29
C ALA A 141 4.36 1.71 4.48
N VAL A 142 3.61 0.63 4.22
CA VAL A 142 4.11 -0.75 4.19
C VAL A 142 3.86 -1.33 2.80
N LEU A 143 4.93 -1.53 2.03
CA LEU A 143 4.86 -1.87 0.61
C LEU A 143 5.44 -3.26 0.37
N LEU A 144 4.74 -4.08 -0.40
CA LEU A 144 5.13 -5.45 -0.70
C LEU A 144 5.57 -5.54 -2.16
N SER A 145 6.81 -5.94 -2.41
CA SER A 145 7.36 -6.16 -3.76
C SER A 145 6.94 -5.08 -4.78
N PRO A 146 7.16 -3.78 -4.49
CA PRO A 146 6.59 -2.72 -5.30
C PRO A 146 7.17 -2.74 -6.72
N TRP A 147 6.31 -2.59 -7.72
CA TRP A 147 6.77 -2.44 -9.11
C TRP A 147 7.20 -1.00 -9.37
N THR A 148 8.46 -0.69 -9.07
CA THR A 148 8.95 0.69 -9.00
C THR A 148 9.27 1.30 -10.38
N HIS A 149 9.71 0.48 -11.33
CA HIS A 149 10.05 0.89 -12.69
C HIS A 149 9.21 0.10 -13.69
N LEU A 150 8.16 0.72 -14.23
CA LEU A 150 7.18 -0.01 -15.04
C LEU A 150 7.77 -0.59 -16.32
N VAL A 151 8.65 0.15 -17.01
CA VAL A 151 9.42 -0.34 -18.15
C VAL A 151 10.89 0.01 -17.94
N SER A 152 11.73 -1.00 -17.68
CA SER A 152 13.16 -0.80 -17.38
C SER A 152 13.97 -2.09 -17.53
N GLU A 153 15.27 -1.93 -17.81
CA GLU A 153 16.28 -2.99 -17.76
C GLU A 153 16.55 -3.52 -16.35
N LEU A 154 16.12 -2.78 -15.32
CA LEU A 154 16.20 -3.21 -13.92
C LEU A 154 15.26 -4.37 -13.61
N ASN A 155 14.21 -4.56 -14.40
CA ASN A 155 13.33 -5.71 -14.26
C ASN A 155 14.04 -6.92 -14.88
N GLN A 156 14.42 -7.91 -14.06
CA GLN A 156 15.26 -9.04 -14.50
C GLN A 156 14.58 -10.36 -14.18
N ASN A 157 14.33 -11.17 -15.21
CA ASN A 157 13.79 -12.52 -15.01
C ASN A 157 14.78 -13.37 -14.20
N THR A 158 14.26 -14.08 -13.21
CA THR A 158 14.99 -15.10 -12.46
C THR A 158 14.36 -16.47 -12.73
N PRO A 159 15.09 -17.58 -12.51
CA PRO A 159 14.52 -18.92 -12.64
C PRO A 159 13.46 -19.26 -11.58
N SER A 160 13.45 -18.52 -10.48
CA SER A 160 12.66 -18.82 -9.27
C SER A 160 11.32 -18.07 -9.23
N ASP A 161 11.26 -16.88 -9.83
CA ASP A 161 10.07 -16.04 -9.81
C ASP A 161 9.03 -16.45 -10.86
N TYR A 162 7.76 -16.28 -10.55
CA TYR A 162 6.65 -16.60 -11.47
C TYR A 162 6.32 -15.45 -12.42
N LEU A 163 6.96 -14.29 -12.24
CA LEU A 163 6.80 -13.14 -13.12
C LEU A 163 7.73 -13.21 -14.32
N ASP A 164 7.26 -12.68 -15.44
CA ASP A 164 8.04 -12.47 -16.66
C ASP A 164 8.06 -10.99 -17.04
N ARG A 165 9.26 -10.45 -17.20
CA ARG A 165 9.56 -9.08 -17.58
C ARG A 165 8.81 -8.66 -18.86
N ASN A 166 8.76 -9.50 -19.88
CA ASN A 166 8.15 -9.12 -21.16
C ASN A 166 6.64 -8.93 -21.01
N SER A 167 6.00 -9.84 -20.28
CA SER A 167 4.59 -9.78 -19.92
C SER A 167 4.27 -8.54 -19.08
N LEU A 168 5.12 -8.25 -18.09
CA LEU A 168 5.02 -7.03 -17.28
C LEU A 168 5.18 -5.76 -18.13
N GLN A 169 6.13 -5.72 -19.06
CA GLN A 169 6.30 -4.58 -19.96
C GLN A 169 5.04 -4.34 -20.81
N LEU A 170 4.36 -5.40 -21.25
CA LEU A 170 3.08 -5.27 -21.94
C LEU A 170 2.01 -4.65 -21.03
N TYR A 171 1.88 -5.13 -19.79
CA TYR A 171 0.92 -4.59 -18.81
C TYR A 171 1.19 -3.12 -18.49
N ALA A 172 2.46 -2.74 -18.32
CA ALA A 172 2.86 -1.35 -18.13
C ALA A 172 2.44 -0.46 -19.31
N LYS A 173 2.67 -0.92 -20.54
CA LYS A 173 2.27 -0.18 -21.76
C LYS A 173 0.74 -0.09 -21.88
N GLN A 174 0.00 -1.11 -21.48
CA GLN A 174 -1.47 -1.05 -21.44
C GLN A 174 -1.96 -0.03 -20.41
N TYR A 175 -1.30 0.05 -19.26
CA TYR A 175 -1.62 0.96 -18.16
C TYR A 175 -1.36 2.44 -18.49
N ALA A 176 -0.16 2.79 -18.96
CA ALA A 176 0.23 4.19 -19.09
C ALA A 176 1.02 4.54 -20.37
N GLY A 177 1.11 3.61 -21.33
CA GLY A 177 1.77 3.84 -22.61
C GLY A 177 3.24 4.25 -22.47
N ASP A 178 3.67 5.23 -23.24
CA ASP A 178 5.08 5.66 -23.27
C ASP A 178 5.52 6.47 -22.05
N ALA A 179 4.57 7.03 -21.29
CA ALA A 179 4.90 7.78 -20.07
C ALA A 179 5.49 6.90 -18.95
N THR A 180 5.46 5.58 -19.11
CA THR A 180 6.04 4.58 -18.18
C THR A 180 7.55 4.67 -18.00
N THR A 181 8.30 5.23 -18.95
CA THR A 181 9.78 5.29 -18.86
C THR A 181 10.31 6.58 -18.25
N ASP A 182 9.51 7.66 -18.28
CA ASP A 182 10.04 9.01 -18.04
C ASP A 182 9.32 9.75 -16.90
N SER A 183 8.16 9.25 -16.46
CA SER A 183 7.36 9.91 -15.43
C SER A 183 7.60 9.30 -14.05
N GLU A 184 8.18 10.09 -13.14
CA GLU A 184 8.35 9.71 -11.73
C GLU A 184 7.04 9.40 -11.02
N THR A 185 5.90 9.92 -11.48
CA THR A 185 4.60 9.62 -10.88
C THR A 185 3.99 8.32 -11.39
N ILE A 186 4.36 7.87 -12.58
CA ILE A 186 3.89 6.59 -13.17
C ILE A 186 4.84 5.44 -12.80
N SER A 187 6.15 5.72 -12.80
CA SER A 187 7.21 4.83 -12.36
C SER A 187 7.93 5.45 -11.16
N PRO A 188 7.42 5.24 -9.93
CA PRO A 188 7.92 5.87 -8.70
C PRO A 188 9.43 5.70 -8.46
N GLY A 189 10.02 4.60 -8.92
CA GLY A 189 11.45 4.31 -8.78
C GLY A 189 12.37 5.34 -9.45
N LEU A 190 11.86 6.04 -10.47
CA LEU A 190 12.58 7.12 -11.14
C LEU A 190 12.75 8.36 -10.27
N SER A 191 11.94 8.51 -9.20
CA SER A 191 12.10 9.66 -8.30
C SER A 191 13.37 9.53 -7.48
N THR A 192 14.18 10.58 -7.49
CA THR A 192 15.47 10.63 -6.77
C THR A 192 15.45 11.62 -5.59
N GLY A 193 14.70 12.72 -5.71
CA GLY A 193 14.78 13.85 -4.77
C GLY A 193 13.56 14.06 -3.86
N ARG A 194 12.43 13.42 -4.14
CA ARG A 194 11.13 13.80 -3.53
C ARG A 194 10.75 12.99 -2.29
N TRP A 195 11.43 11.88 -2.03
CA TRP A 195 11.04 10.89 -1.02
C TRP A 195 10.87 11.44 0.40
N LYS A 196 11.74 12.37 0.83
CA LYS A 196 11.61 13.04 2.13
C LYS A 196 10.41 13.99 2.20
N LEU A 197 10.15 14.70 1.11
CA LEU A 197 9.05 15.66 1.02
C LEU A 197 7.68 14.96 1.03
N CYS A 198 7.58 13.75 0.48
CA CYS A 198 6.35 12.96 0.46
C CYS A 198 6.32 11.83 1.50
N SER A 199 7.32 11.75 2.38
CA SER A 199 7.44 10.67 3.36
C SER A 199 6.21 10.62 4.28
N PRO A 200 5.63 9.42 4.52
CA PRO A 200 4.75 9.20 5.66
C PRO A 200 5.45 9.62 6.97
N MET A 201 4.66 9.91 8.01
CA MET A 201 5.17 10.43 9.28
C MET A 201 6.20 9.51 9.93
N ASN A 202 5.98 8.19 9.86
CA ASN A 202 6.88 7.16 10.40
C ASN A 202 7.69 6.44 9.30
N GLY A 203 7.76 7.04 8.12
CA GLY A 203 8.55 6.59 6.98
C GLY A 203 7.95 5.41 6.20
N TYR A 204 8.83 4.78 5.43
CA TYR A 204 8.51 3.65 4.56
C TYR A 204 8.98 2.33 5.16
N ARG A 205 8.27 1.26 4.83
CA ARG A 205 8.62 -0.13 5.11
C ARG A 205 8.45 -0.90 3.81
N VAL A 206 9.49 -1.61 3.38
CA VAL A 206 9.49 -2.34 2.10
C VAL A 206 9.82 -3.80 2.35
N ILE A 207 8.95 -4.71 1.95
CA ILE A 207 9.16 -6.16 2.04
C ILE A 207 9.21 -6.71 0.63
N TYR A 208 10.26 -7.42 0.26
CA TYR A 208 10.42 -7.95 -1.09
C TYR A 208 11.26 -9.23 -1.10
N GLY A 209 11.20 -9.98 -2.19
CA GLY A 209 12.04 -11.13 -2.47
C GLY A 209 13.38 -10.74 -3.09
N GLY A 210 14.44 -11.48 -2.79
CA GLY A 210 15.74 -11.30 -3.44
C GLY A 210 15.82 -11.87 -4.84
N GLU A 211 14.98 -12.88 -5.12
CA GLU A 211 14.90 -13.56 -6.40
C GLU A 211 13.74 -13.04 -7.26
N GLU A 212 13.04 -11.96 -6.87
CA GLU A 212 11.92 -11.43 -7.66
C GLU A 212 12.38 -10.51 -8.80
N VAL A 213 11.57 -10.41 -9.86
CA VAL A 213 11.86 -9.60 -11.05
C VAL A 213 12.14 -8.13 -10.72
N PHE A 214 11.51 -7.60 -9.67
CA PHE A 214 11.62 -6.20 -9.28
C PHE A 214 12.75 -5.90 -8.29
N ALA A 215 13.46 -6.92 -7.78
CA ALA A 215 14.45 -6.73 -6.71
C ALA A 215 15.49 -5.62 -7.01
N PRO A 216 16.07 -5.52 -8.23
CA PRO A 216 17.02 -4.44 -8.54
C PRO A 216 16.38 -3.05 -8.49
N GLY A 217 15.16 -2.92 -9.03
CA GLY A 217 14.39 -1.66 -9.01
C GLY A 217 13.93 -1.25 -7.61
N VAL A 218 13.58 -2.22 -6.77
CA VAL A 218 13.23 -1.99 -5.35
C VAL A 218 14.47 -1.53 -4.58
N HIS A 219 15.62 -2.17 -4.80
CA HIS A 219 16.89 -1.80 -4.18
C HIS A 219 17.27 -0.35 -4.51
N GLN A 220 17.19 0.03 -5.80
CA GLN A 220 17.49 1.40 -6.24
C GLN A 220 16.53 2.42 -5.60
N MET A 221 15.23 2.13 -5.56
CA MET A 221 14.25 3.01 -4.90
C MET A 221 14.61 3.21 -3.41
N ILE A 222 14.94 2.13 -2.69
CA ILE A 222 15.34 2.23 -1.27
C ILE A 222 16.58 3.10 -1.09
N HIS A 223 17.56 3.00 -2.00
CA HIS A 223 18.74 3.87 -2.01
C HIS A 223 18.35 5.34 -2.15
N HIS A 224 17.54 5.68 -3.17
CA HIS A 224 17.05 7.05 -3.38
C HIS A 224 16.26 7.58 -2.18
N ILE A 225 15.42 6.75 -1.53
CA ILE A 225 14.70 7.16 -0.32
C ILE A 225 15.70 7.55 0.79
N LYS A 226 16.74 6.74 1.02
CA LYS A 226 17.79 7.02 2.02
C LYS A 226 18.56 8.30 1.69
N ASP A 227 18.93 8.52 0.43
CA ASP A 227 19.71 9.70 0.00
C ASP A 227 19.01 11.02 0.29
N THR A 228 17.67 11.05 0.24
CA THR A 228 16.89 12.24 0.62
C THR A 228 16.79 12.46 2.14
N GLY A 229 17.28 11.53 2.96
CA GLY A 229 17.12 11.53 4.42
C GLY A 229 15.73 11.10 4.91
N ALA A 230 14.94 10.44 4.06
CA ALA A 230 13.68 9.82 4.46
C ALA A 230 13.92 8.53 5.24
N VAL A 231 13.01 8.21 6.17
CA VAL A 231 13.12 6.97 6.96
C VAL A 231 12.59 5.83 6.12
N VAL A 232 13.42 4.82 5.87
CA VAL A 232 13.02 3.56 5.22
C VAL A 232 13.66 2.39 5.92
N LYS A 233 12.85 1.36 6.21
CA LYS A 233 13.33 0.04 6.61
C LYS A 233 12.92 -0.95 5.53
N ALA A 234 13.81 -1.89 5.20
CA ALA A 234 13.53 -2.91 4.21
C ALA A 234 13.80 -4.30 4.76
N HIS A 235 12.99 -5.26 4.36
CA HIS A 235 13.20 -6.68 4.58
C HIS A 235 13.24 -7.38 3.22
N GLN A 236 14.42 -7.85 2.84
CA GLN A 236 14.60 -8.70 1.67
C GLN A 236 14.66 -10.15 2.15
N LEU A 237 13.77 -10.99 1.64
CA LEU A 237 13.90 -12.44 1.82
C LEU A 237 14.83 -12.97 0.73
N GLU A 238 16.03 -13.44 1.08
CA GLU A 238 17.10 -13.78 0.13
C GLU A 238 16.62 -14.66 -1.04
N GLY A 239 15.98 -15.80 -0.74
CA GLY A 239 15.36 -16.68 -1.75
C GLY A 239 13.88 -16.40 -2.04
N GLY A 240 13.36 -15.25 -1.62
CA GLY A 240 11.96 -14.89 -1.78
C GLY A 240 11.60 -14.54 -3.22
N ILE A 241 10.40 -14.92 -3.64
CA ILE A 241 9.78 -14.59 -4.93
C ILE A 241 8.90 -13.34 -4.83
N HIS A 242 8.31 -12.92 -5.94
CA HIS A 242 7.42 -11.77 -5.97
C HIS A 242 6.24 -11.94 -5.01
N ALA A 243 5.90 -10.85 -4.29
CA ALA A 243 4.78 -10.78 -3.36
C ALA A 243 4.73 -11.94 -2.35
N TRP A 244 5.90 -12.47 -1.96
CA TRP A 244 6.00 -13.64 -1.07
C TRP A 244 5.18 -13.54 0.23
N PRO A 245 4.94 -12.36 0.87
CA PRO A 245 4.09 -12.32 2.06
C PRO A 245 2.65 -12.77 1.79
N VAL A 246 2.11 -12.45 0.61
CA VAL A 246 0.78 -12.85 0.17
C VAL A 246 0.82 -14.32 -0.26
N VAL A 247 1.78 -14.70 -1.09
CA VAL A 247 1.90 -16.06 -1.63
C VAL A 247 2.12 -17.08 -0.51
N ASN A 248 3.01 -16.79 0.43
CA ASN A 248 3.33 -17.70 1.53
C ASN A 248 2.13 -17.94 2.42
N LEU A 249 1.23 -16.97 2.65
CA LEU A 249 0.04 -17.21 3.47
C LEU A 249 -0.77 -18.42 2.97
N PHE A 250 -0.87 -18.57 1.64
CA PHE A 250 -1.66 -19.62 1.02
C PHE A 250 -0.86 -20.89 0.69
N LEU A 251 0.41 -20.73 0.32
CA LEU A 251 1.23 -21.83 -0.23
C LEU A 251 2.36 -22.31 0.69
N GLY A 252 2.62 -21.61 1.80
CA GLY A 252 3.67 -21.99 2.76
C GLY A 252 3.41 -23.38 3.37
N ALA A 253 4.46 -24.19 3.50
CA ALA A 253 4.35 -25.57 3.95
C ALA A 253 4.13 -25.66 5.47
N THR A 254 4.70 -24.71 6.22
CA THR A 254 4.56 -24.63 7.68
C THR A 254 3.66 -23.47 8.12
N ARG A 255 3.25 -23.48 9.39
CA ARG A 255 2.49 -22.35 9.95
C ARG A 255 3.39 -21.11 10.02
N GLU A 256 4.64 -21.29 10.40
CA GLU A 256 5.65 -20.24 10.51
C GLU A 256 5.88 -19.55 9.16
N GLU A 257 6.06 -20.31 8.09
CA GLU A 257 6.22 -19.76 6.73
C GLU A 257 4.98 -18.96 6.28
N ARG A 258 3.78 -19.50 6.52
CA ARG A 258 2.52 -18.83 6.16
C ARG A 258 2.33 -17.50 6.90
N LEU A 259 2.78 -17.42 8.14
CA LEU A 259 2.56 -16.24 8.99
C LEU A 259 3.72 -15.24 8.96
N LEU A 260 4.91 -15.62 8.51
CA LEU A 260 6.10 -14.76 8.52
C LEU A 260 5.85 -13.38 7.89
N GLY A 261 5.19 -13.33 6.74
CA GLY A 261 4.86 -12.07 6.06
C GLY A 261 3.90 -11.20 6.88
N LEU A 262 2.84 -11.81 7.44
CA LEU A 262 1.86 -11.14 8.29
C LEU A 262 2.49 -10.60 9.59
N ASP A 263 3.41 -11.36 10.17
CA ASP A 263 4.12 -10.98 11.39
C ASP A 263 5.04 -9.79 11.14
N LEU A 264 5.84 -9.82 10.06
CA LEU A 264 6.69 -8.70 9.68
C LEU A 264 5.90 -7.41 9.40
N MET A 265 4.80 -7.50 8.66
CA MET A 265 3.96 -6.34 8.38
C MET A 265 3.32 -5.78 9.65
N THR A 266 2.82 -6.66 10.52
CA THR A 266 2.27 -6.29 11.84
C THR A 266 3.32 -5.60 12.70
N ASP A 267 4.52 -6.17 12.78
CA ASP A 267 5.64 -5.61 13.55
C ASP A 267 6.04 -4.22 13.05
N TYR A 268 6.02 -4.01 11.74
CA TYR A 268 6.27 -2.70 11.16
C TYR A 268 5.25 -1.64 11.56
N VAL A 269 3.97 -2.01 11.65
CA VAL A 269 2.92 -1.12 12.14
C VAL A 269 3.10 -0.86 13.64
N VAL A 270 3.33 -1.90 14.45
CA VAL A 270 3.53 -1.77 15.90
C VAL A 270 4.75 -0.90 16.23
N GLN A 271 5.89 -1.15 15.60
CA GLN A 271 7.15 -0.43 15.84
C GLN A 271 7.15 1.00 15.28
N SER A 272 6.18 1.37 14.44
CA SER A 272 6.07 2.73 13.91
C SER A 272 5.62 3.76 14.94
N GLY A 273 5.10 3.32 16.10
CA GLY A 273 4.55 4.21 17.11
C GLY A 273 3.10 4.64 16.85
N MET A 274 2.45 4.16 15.79
CA MET A 274 1.02 4.38 15.53
C MET A 274 0.13 3.92 16.70
N ALA A 275 0.55 2.89 17.44
CA ALA A 275 -0.13 2.41 18.66
C ALA A 275 -0.10 3.39 19.85
N SER A 276 0.80 4.39 19.86
CA SER A 276 1.03 5.23 21.06
C SER A 276 -0.05 6.30 21.32
N LYS A 277 -0.95 6.55 20.35
CA LYS A 277 -2.03 7.54 20.48
C LYS A 277 -3.32 6.99 21.13
N ILE A 278 -3.36 5.70 21.46
CA ILE A 278 -4.53 4.96 22.00
C ILE A 278 -5.05 5.50 23.36
N ARG A 279 -4.42 6.51 23.98
CA ARG A 279 -4.78 6.95 25.35
C ARG A 279 -5.70 8.16 25.52
N LYS A 280 -6.17 8.86 24.47
CA LYS A 280 -7.01 10.06 24.71
C LYS A 280 -8.01 10.38 23.60
N THR A 281 -9.08 9.62 23.44
CA THR A 281 -10.36 10.15 22.95
C THR A 281 -11.50 9.21 23.30
N THR A 282 -12.54 9.75 23.94
CA THR A 282 -13.84 9.10 24.13
C THR A 282 -14.51 8.91 22.77
N PRO A 283 -15.20 7.78 22.50
CA PRO A 283 -15.80 7.52 21.20
C PRO A 283 -16.95 8.48 20.93
N THR A 284 -17.01 9.04 19.72
CA THR A 284 -18.22 9.70 19.20
C THR A 284 -19.01 8.65 18.43
N PRO A 285 -20.33 8.49 18.62
CA PRO A 285 -21.09 7.47 17.90
C PRO A 285 -21.12 7.78 16.39
N MET A 286 -20.83 6.78 15.56
CA MET A 286 -21.04 6.83 14.12
C MET A 286 -22.50 7.17 13.78
N PRO A 287 -22.78 8.05 12.81
CA PRO A 287 -24.14 8.26 12.34
C PRO A 287 -24.65 7.00 11.64
N VAL A 288 -25.83 6.55 12.05
CA VAL A 288 -26.57 5.47 11.37
C VAL A 288 -26.93 5.96 9.97
N VAL A 289 -26.35 5.35 8.94
CA VAL A 289 -26.64 5.73 7.55
C VAL A 289 -27.74 4.81 7.01
N SER A 290 -28.94 5.38 6.82
CA SER A 290 -30.04 4.74 6.10
C SER A 290 -29.76 4.68 4.59
N SER A 291 -30.30 3.63 3.97
CA SER A 291 -30.25 3.23 2.55
C SER A 291 -30.36 4.35 1.52
#